data_AF-A0A8H8NB11-F1
#
_entry.id   AF-A0A8H8NB11-F1
#
_cell.length_a   1.000
_cell.length_b   1.000
_cell.length_c   1.000
_cell.angle_alpha   90.00
_cell.angle_beta   90.00
_cell.angle_gamma   90.00
#
_symmetry.space_group_name_H-M   'P 1'
#
loop_
_entity.id
_entity.type
_entity.pdbx_description
1 polymer ?
#
loop_
_entity_poly.entity_id
_entity_poly.type
_entity_poly.pdbx_seq_one_letter_code
_entity_poly.pdbx_strand_id
1 'polypeptide(L)'
;MSSPPLVSPAGNRWAVVLSNRAVKELRRLERDQNALEIIHKKIKELSLGLFSSDNHRCLQGTMQHIPIYRARAANNLRIVYQVDMSPDPSGMFDHQVIKIFRVAPRAQVDYGFWVKVSIRLKRVNPQYQDRCAFRLAGGSSDKLRPAMFPHSEYGLGTSNQDYGSLLNDLTPEENDEVPYWTTQP
;
A
#
# COMPACT_ATOMS: atom_id res chain seq x y z
N MET A 1 -21.42 -5.74 22.67
CA MET A 1 -20.31 -5.45 21.74
C MET A 1 -20.63 -6.14 20.43
N SER A 2 -21.14 -5.41 19.44
CA SER A 2 -21.52 -5.99 18.15
C SER A 2 -20.29 -6.09 17.26
N SER A 3 -20.02 -7.27 16.71
CA SER A 3 -18.94 -7.51 15.76
C SER A 3 -19.08 -6.57 14.56
N PRO A 4 -18.00 -5.92 14.09
CA PRO A 4 -18.06 -5.06 12.91
C PRO A 4 -18.44 -5.87 11.66
N PRO A 5 -19.14 -5.27 10.68
CA PRO A 5 -19.54 -5.97 9.47
C PRO A 5 -18.31 -6.49 8.70
N LEU A 6 -18.42 -7.70 8.14
CA LEU A 6 -17.30 -8.48 7.59
C LEU A 6 -16.99 -8.21 6.11
N VAL A 7 -17.61 -7.21 5.49
CA VAL A 7 -17.59 -7.07 4.02
C VAL A 7 -17.17 -5.65 3.62
N SER A 8 -15.94 -5.51 3.15
CA SER A 8 -15.43 -4.26 2.56
C SER A 8 -16.20 -3.89 1.27
N PRO A 9 -16.12 -2.64 0.77
CA PRO A 9 -16.70 -2.24 -0.52
C PRO A 9 -16.22 -3.10 -1.71
N ALA A 10 -15.02 -3.70 -1.61
CA ALA A 10 -14.48 -4.64 -2.58
C ALA A 10 -14.83 -6.12 -2.28
N GLY A 11 -15.75 -6.35 -1.32
CA GLY A 11 -16.13 -7.66 -0.83
C GLY A 11 -15.01 -8.34 -0.06
N ASN A 12 -14.63 -9.54 -0.53
CA ASN A 12 -13.56 -10.38 0.05
C ASN A 12 -12.17 -10.08 -0.53
N ARG A 13 -12.07 -9.09 -1.43
CA ARG A 13 -10.82 -8.71 -2.10
C ARG A 13 -10.27 -7.43 -1.52
N TRP A 14 -8.95 -7.29 -1.56
CA TRP A 14 -8.29 -6.05 -1.19
C TRP A 14 -8.45 -5.04 -2.31
N ALA A 15 -9.01 -3.87 -1.99
CA ALA A 15 -8.97 -2.74 -2.92
C ALA A 15 -7.50 -2.34 -3.16
N VAL A 16 -7.16 -2.05 -4.42
CA VAL A 16 -5.80 -1.60 -4.80
C VAL A 16 -5.87 -0.15 -5.20
N VAL A 17 -5.08 0.68 -4.54
CA VAL A 17 -4.96 2.12 -4.80
C VAL A 17 -3.56 2.37 -5.38
N LEU A 18 -3.50 3.05 -6.51
CA LEU A 18 -2.25 3.36 -7.21
C LEU A 18 -1.89 4.83 -7.02
N SER A 19 -0.61 5.09 -6.77
CA SER A 19 -0.13 6.47 -6.71
C SER A 19 -0.08 7.07 -8.11
N ASN A 20 -0.15 8.40 -8.22
CA ASN A 20 0.05 9.06 -9.50
C ASN A 20 1.39 8.68 -10.15
N ARG A 21 2.42 8.45 -9.34
CA ARG A 21 3.72 7.97 -9.81
C ARG A 21 3.65 6.54 -10.35
N ALA A 22 3.02 5.62 -9.61
CA ALA A 22 2.80 4.25 -10.07
C ALA A 22 1.96 4.21 -11.36
N VAL A 23 0.93 5.04 -11.48
CA VAL A 23 0.14 5.17 -12.73
C VAL A 23 1.02 5.63 -13.89
N LYS A 24 1.85 6.66 -13.71
CA LYS A 24 2.79 7.12 -14.75
C LYS A 24 3.81 6.04 -15.12
N GLU A 25 4.32 5.30 -14.14
CA GLU A 25 5.27 4.21 -14.34
C GLU A 25 4.65 3.04 -15.10
N LEU A 26 3.42 2.65 -14.77
CA LEU A 26 2.66 1.64 -15.51
C LEU A 26 2.40 2.05 -16.96
N ARG A 27 2.02 3.31 -17.21
CA ARG A 27 1.85 3.82 -18.58
C ARG A 27 3.13 3.75 -19.40
N ARG A 28 4.30 3.97 -18.79
CA ARG A 28 5.60 3.83 -19.47
C ARG A 28 5.92 2.38 -19.85
N LEU A 29 5.36 1.42 -19.12
CA LEU A 29 5.52 -0.01 -19.38
C LEU A 29 4.59 -0.55 -20.47
N GLU A 30 3.65 0.24 -20.99
CA GLU A 30 2.75 -0.19 -22.09
C GLU A 30 3.50 -0.64 -23.35
N ARG A 31 4.75 -0.20 -23.52
CA ARG A 31 5.64 -0.62 -24.63
C ARG A 31 6.22 -2.03 -24.44
N ASP A 32 6.20 -2.55 -23.21
CA ASP A 32 6.66 -3.90 -22.85
C ASP A 32 5.46 -4.70 -22.30
N GLN A 33 4.66 -5.24 -23.21
CA GLN A 33 3.42 -5.93 -22.87
C GLN A 33 3.64 -7.12 -21.92
N ASN A 34 4.72 -7.87 -22.11
CA ASN A 34 5.03 -9.00 -21.24
C ASN A 34 5.31 -8.54 -19.80
N ALA A 35 6.07 -7.46 -19.61
CA ALA A 35 6.28 -6.89 -18.29
C ALA A 35 4.96 -6.38 -17.68
N LEU A 36 4.12 -5.71 -18.47
CA LEU A 36 2.84 -5.17 -18.02
C LEU A 36 1.87 -6.29 -17.59
N GLU A 37 1.73 -7.37 -18.37
CA GLU A 37 0.92 -8.53 -18.02
C GLU A 37 1.36 -9.18 -16.69
N ILE A 38 2.67 -9.33 -16.49
CA ILE A 38 3.22 -9.88 -15.24
C ILE A 38 2.93 -8.96 -14.06
N ILE A 39 3.02 -7.63 -14.25
CA ILE A 39 2.66 -6.66 -13.21
C ILE A 39 1.17 -6.74 -12.88
N HIS A 40 0.28 -6.79 -13.87
CA HIS A 40 -1.16 -6.98 -13.64
C HIS A 40 -1.46 -8.28 -12.91
N LYS A 41 -0.78 -9.37 -13.27
CA LYS A 41 -0.90 -10.64 -12.54
C LYS A 41 -0.51 -10.48 -11.07
N LYS A 42 0.61 -9.80 -10.77
CA LYS A 42 1.04 -9.54 -9.39
C LYS A 42 0.03 -8.68 -8.64
N ILE A 43 -0.50 -7.62 -9.24
CA ILE A 43 -1.54 -6.78 -8.63
C ILE A 43 -2.82 -7.59 -8.35
N LYS A 44 -3.19 -8.49 -9.26
CA LYS A 44 -4.33 -9.40 -9.09
C LYS A 44 -4.09 -10.42 -7.97
N GLU A 45 -2.89 -10.98 -7.84
CA GLU A 45 -2.52 -11.84 -6.70
C GLU A 45 -2.69 -11.08 -5.38
N LEU A 46 -2.18 -9.85 -5.29
CA LEU A 46 -2.30 -8.99 -4.11
C LEU A 46 -3.77 -8.68 -3.78
N SER A 47 -4.60 -8.34 -4.78
CA SER A 47 -6.01 -8.04 -4.55
C SER A 47 -6.82 -9.26 -4.08
N LEU A 48 -6.37 -10.46 -4.42
CA LEU A 48 -6.95 -11.73 -3.95
C LEU A 48 -6.41 -12.18 -2.58
N GLY A 49 -5.47 -11.44 -1.98
CA GLY A 49 -4.81 -11.82 -0.73
C GLY A 49 -3.89 -13.02 -0.86
N LEU A 50 -3.41 -13.32 -2.08
CA LEU A 50 -2.48 -14.41 -2.37
C LEU A 50 -1.04 -13.94 -2.14
N PHE A 51 -0.66 -13.83 -0.88
CA PHE A 51 0.67 -13.39 -0.47
C PHE A 51 1.67 -14.56 -0.50
N SER A 52 2.82 -14.33 -1.11
CA SER A 52 3.92 -15.28 -1.23
C SER A 52 5.25 -14.59 -0.93
N SER A 53 6.31 -15.36 -0.74
CA SER A 53 7.67 -14.82 -0.53
C SER A 53 8.17 -13.97 -1.71
N ASP A 54 7.58 -14.13 -2.90
CA ASP A 54 7.91 -13.38 -4.10
C ASP A 54 7.16 -12.04 -4.23
N ASN A 55 5.89 -12.00 -3.83
CA ASN A 55 5.03 -10.82 -3.96
C ASN A 55 4.79 -10.05 -2.64
N HIS A 56 5.19 -10.59 -1.49
CA HIS A 56 4.94 -10.02 -0.16
C HIS A 56 6.18 -10.05 0.75
N ARG A 57 7.34 -9.68 0.20
CA ARG A 57 8.56 -9.59 1.01
C ARG A 57 8.65 -8.21 1.65
N CYS A 58 8.70 -8.16 2.98
CA CYS A 58 8.90 -6.91 3.70
C CYS A 58 10.27 -6.30 3.38
N LEU A 59 10.34 -4.97 3.30
CA LEU A 59 11.59 -4.24 3.17
C LEU A 59 12.36 -4.33 4.47
N GLN A 60 13.67 -4.57 4.36
CA GLN A 60 14.53 -4.63 5.55
C GLN A 60 14.52 -3.25 6.23
N GLY A 61 14.32 -3.23 7.54
CA GLY A 61 14.21 -1.99 8.32
C GLY A 61 12.79 -1.48 8.54
N THR A 62 11.77 -2.00 7.84
CA THR A 62 10.38 -1.51 8.01
C THR A 62 9.52 -2.37 8.96
N MET A 63 9.97 -3.57 9.30
CA MET A 63 9.18 -4.52 10.12
C MET A 63 8.86 -4.02 11.54
N GLN A 64 9.72 -3.18 12.12
CA GLN A 64 9.54 -2.65 13.48
C GLN A 64 8.71 -1.35 13.51
N HIS A 65 8.25 -0.92 12.33
CA HIS A 65 7.52 0.32 12.10
C HIS A 65 6.24 0.01 11.29
N ILE A 66 5.92 0.80 10.26
CA ILE A 66 4.86 0.47 9.31
C ILE A 66 5.43 -0.43 8.20
N PRO A 67 5.01 -1.70 8.08
CA PRO A 67 5.59 -2.60 7.09
C PRO A 67 5.35 -2.12 5.65
N ILE A 68 6.44 -1.97 4.90
CA ILE A 68 6.41 -1.74 3.46
C ILE A 68 6.91 -3.00 2.78
N TYR A 69 6.27 -3.39 1.70
CA TYR A 69 6.51 -4.63 1.01
C TYR A 69 7.01 -4.38 -0.41
N ARG A 70 7.67 -5.40 -0.96
CA ARG A 70 7.98 -5.50 -2.37
C ARG A 70 7.41 -6.77 -2.99
N ALA A 71 6.92 -6.62 -4.22
CA ALA A 71 6.74 -7.73 -5.13
C ALA A 71 7.78 -7.71 -6.24
N ARG A 72 8.28 -8.87 -6.65
CA ARG A 72 9.12 -9.03 -7.84
C ARG A 72 8.25 -9.24 -9.07
N ALA A 73 8.70 -8.66 -10.18
CA ALA A 73 8.11 -8.84 -11.50
C ALA A 73 9.21 -9.03 -12.56
N ALA A 74 8.83 -9.11 -13.83
CA ALA A 74 9.76 -9.26 -14.95
C ALA A 74 10.80 -8.14 -15.03
N ASN A 75 11.89 -8.37 -15.74
CA ASN A 75 12.92 -7.37 -16.06
C ASN A 75 13.47 -6.64 -14.83
N ASN A 76 13.57 -7.36 -13.71
CA ASN A 76 13.98 -6.82 -12.40
C ASN A 76 13.10 -5.68 -11.86
N LEU A 77 11.86 -5.55 -12.34
CA LEU A 77 10.88 -4.63 -11.79
C LEU A 77 10.50 -5.01 -10.35
N ARG A 78 10.13 -3.99 -9.59
CA ARG A 78 9.65 -4.06 -8.21
C ARG A 78 8.37 -3.26 -8.10
N ILE A 79 7.37 -3.86 -7.48
CA ILE A 79 6.18 -3.14 -6.99
C ILE A 79 6.45 -2.85 -5.52
N VAL A 80 6.52 -1.58 -5.13
CA VAL A 80 6.62 -1.16 -3.72
C VAL A 80 5.24 -0.75 -3.24
N TYR A 81 4.78 -1.36 -2.15
CA TYR A 81 3.43 -1.16 -1.65
C TYR A 81 3.34 -1.33 -0.14
N GLN A 82 2.20 -0.92 0.42
CA GLN A 82 1.84 -1.10 1.81
C GLN A 82 0.42 -1.67 1.91
N VAL A 83 0.15 -2.43 2.98
CA VAL A 83 -1.20 -2.65 3.48
C VAL A 83 -1.57 -1.45 4.36
N ASP A 84 -2.52 -0.64 3.91
CA ASP A 84 -2.90 0.63 4.52
C ASP A 84 -4.38 0.65 4.91
N MET A 85 -4.82 1.67 5.64
CA MET A 85 -6.21 1.97 5.96
C MET A 85 -6.76 3.07 5.04
N SER A 86 -7.99 2.87 4.56
CA SER A 86 -8.76 3.90 3.86
C SER A 86 -10.16 3.99 4.46
N PRO A 87 -10.66 5.19 4.79
CA PRO A 87 -12.05 5.35 5.18
C PRO A 87 -12.96 4.98 4.01
N ASP A 88 -14.13 4.46 4.34
CA ASP A 88 -15.20 4.23 3.38
C ASP A 88 -15.92 5.55 3.04
N PRO A 89 -16.72 5.59 1.96
CA PRO A 89 -17.43 6.81 1.58
C PRO A 89 -18.41 7.31 2.65
N SER A 90 -18.87 6.44 3.56
CA SER A 90 -19.77 6.83 4.64
C SER A 90 -19.05 7.47 5.84
N GLY A 91 -17.73 7.32 5.93
CA GLY A 91 -16.92 7.76 7.07
C GLY A 91 -17.15 6.95 8.35
N MET A 92 -17.82 5.80 8.26
CA MET A 92 -18.19 4.98 9.42
C MET A 92 -17.18 3.87 9.66
N PHE A 93 -16.50 3.41 8.62
CA PHE A 93 -15.53 2.32 8.69
C PHE A 93 -14.25 2.65 7.95
N ASP A 94 -13.14 2.10 8.46
CA ASP A 94 -11.88 2.03 7.73
C ASP A 94 -11.67 0.61 7.20
N HIS A 95 -11.26 0.52 5.93
CA HIS A 95 -10.92 -0.74 5.27
C HIS A 95 -9.44 -0.85 5.03
N GLN A 96 -8.92 -2.07 5.19
CA GLN A 96 -7.59 -2.38 4.70
C GLN A 96 -7.55 -2.38 3.17
N VAL A 97 -6.56 -1.70 2.62
CA VAL A 97 -6.32 -1.57 1.17
C VAL A 97 -4.85 -1.84 0.85
N ILE A 98 -4.55 -2.17 -0.41
CA ILE A 98 -3.18 -2.25 -0.93
C ILE A 98 -2.86 -0.91 -1.60
N LYS A 99 -1.98 -0.10 -1.00
CA LYS A 99 -1.46 1.12 -1.63
C LYS A 99 -0.16 0.83 -2.35
N ILE A 100 -0.17 0.91 -3.68
CA ILE A 100 1.02 0.78 -4.52
C ILE A 100 1.64 2.16 -4.72
N PHE A 101 2.87 2.32 -4.25
CA PHE A 101 3.60 3.58 -4.32
C PHE A 101 4.44 3.70 -5.59
N ARG A 102 5.08 2.60 -6.01
CA ARG A 102 6.05 2.57 -7.13
C ARG A 102 5.98 1.26 -7.90
N VAL A 103 6.23 1.36 -9.20
CA VAL A 103 6.55 0.25 -10.10
C VAL A 103 7.82 0.62 -10.87
N ALA A 104 8.97 0.10 -10.45
CA ALA A 104 10.26 0.53 -11.02
C ALA A 104 11.30 -0.59 -11.05
N PRO A 105 12.32 -0.52 -11.92
CA PRO A 105 13.47 -1.43 -11.85
C PRO A 105 14.11 -1.40 -10.47
N ARG A 106 14.65 -2.54 -10.01
CA ARG A 106 15.31 -2.67 -8.70
C ARG A 106 16.37 -1.61 -8.43
N ALA A 107 17.09 -1.16 -9.45
CA ALA A 107 18.13 -0.14 -9.32
C ALA A 107 17.57 1.28 -9.06
N GLN A 108 16.31 1.53 -9.41
CA GLN A 108 15.63 2.82 -9.27
C GLN A 108 14.72 2.88 -8.02
N VAL A 109 14.76 1.87 -7.17
CA VAL A 109 14.04 1.86 -5.90
C VAL A 109 15.01 2.25 -4.80
N ASP A 110 14.80 3.43 -4.21
CA ASP A 110 15.50 3.84 -3.00
C ASP A 110 14.86 3.15 -1.78
N TYR A 111 15.52 2.10 -1.29
CA TYR A 111 15.05 1.38 -0.10
C TYR A 111 15.26 2.17 1.20
N GLY A 112 16.24 3.07 1.24
CA GLY A 112 16.49 3.92 2.41
C GLY A 112 15.37 4.93 2.60
N PHE A 113 14.90 5.54 1.51
CA PHE A 113 13.73 6.40 1.51
C PHE A 113 12.50 5.70 2.11
N TRP A 114 12.17 4.49 1.65
CA TRP A 114 11.01 3.74 2.18
C TRP A 114 11.15 3.39 3.67
N VAL A 115 12.37 3.15 4.16
CA VAL A 115 12.60 2.97 5.62
C VAL A 115 12.29 4.27 6.38
N LYS A 116 12.70 5.44 5.87
CA LYS A 116 12.35 6.73 6.49
C LYS A 116 10.84 6.96 6.51
N VAL A 117 10.15 6.67 5.40
CA VAL A 117 8.68 6.76 5.31
C VAL A 117 8.02 5.87 6.38
N SER A 118 8.45 4.61 6.47
CA SER A 118 7.96 3.64 7.44
C SER A 118 8.10 4.13 8.90
N ILE A 119 9.26 4.70 9.24
CA ILE A 119 9.53 5.27 10.58
C ILE A 119 8.61 6.45 10.88
N ARG A 120 8.42 7.35 9.90
CA ARG A 120 7.59 8.56 10.06
C ARG A 120 6.13 8.19 10.26
N LEU A 121 5.58 7.28 9.46
CA LEU A 121 4.20 6.81 9.60
C LEU A 121 3.93 6.17 10.97
N LYS A 122 4.90 5.44 11.55
CA LYS A 122 4.77 4.88 12.90
C LYS A 122 4.51 5.95 13.96
N ARG A 123 5.14 7.13 13.82
CA ARG A 123 5.08 8.20 14.83
C ARG A 123 3.72 8.89 14.90
N VAL A 124 2.87 8.71 13.90
CA VAL A 124 1.62 9.45 13.80
C VAL A 124 0.57 8.86 14.73
N ASN A 125 0.34 7.54 14.69
CA ASN A 125 -0.70 6.91 15.49
C ASN A 125 -0.42 5.41 15.73
N PRO A 126 -0.30 4.94 16.99
CA PRO A 126 -0.11 3.52 17.30
C PRO A 126 -1.24 2.61 16.80
N GLN A 127 -2.50 3.07 16.86
CA GLN A 127 -3.65 2.31 16.38
C GLN A 127 -3.61 2.11 14.87
N TYR A 128 -3.14 3.12 14.13
CA TYR A 128 -2.92 3.01 12.68
C TYR A 128 -1.90 1.90 12.36
N GLN A 129 -0.81 1.82 13.13
CA GLN A 129 0.19 0.76 12.98
C GLN A 129 -0.43 -0.63 13.18
N ASP A 130 -1.19 -0.82 14.26
CA ASP A 130 -1.82 -2.10 14.57
C ASP A 130 -2.79 -2.52 13.47
N ARG A 131 -3.62 -1.59 12.98
CA ARG A 131 -4.58 -1.85 11.90
C ARG A 131 -3.88 -2.13 10.56
N CYS A 132 -2.76 -1.48 10.25
CA CYS A 132 -1.97 -1.79 9.06
C CYS A 132 -1.26 -3.15 9.15
N ALA A 133 -0.85 -3.58 10.34
CA ALA A 133 -0.18 -4.86 10.57
C ALA A 133 -1.15 -6.05 10.70
N PHE A 134 -2.40 -5.80 11.07
CA PHE A 134 -3.43 -6.82 11.27
C PHE A 134 -3.65 -7.67 10.02
N ARG A 135 -3.81 -8.99 10.18
CA ARG A 135 -4.09 -9.92 9.07
C ARG A 135 -5.25 -10.83 9.45
N LEU A 136 -6.29 -10.84 8.61
CA LEU A 136 -7.43 -11.72 8.78
C LEU A 136 -7.24 -12.99 7.95
N ALA A 137 -7.12 -14.14 8.61
CA ALA A 137 -7.01 -15.43 7.94
C ALA A 137 -8.31 -15.78 7.19
N GLY A 138 -8.18 -16.24 5.94
CA GLY A 138 -9.31 -16.64 5.09
C GLY A 138 -9.78 -18.06 5.37
N GLY A 139 -10.22 -18.37 6.59
CA GLY A 139 -10.77 -19.67 6.94
C GLY A 139 -9.90 -20.84 6.48
N SER A 140 -10.43 -21.73 5.63
CA SER A 140 -9.75 -22.92 5.08
C SER A 140 -8.82 -22.63 3.88
N SER A 141 -8.64 -21.37 3.49
CA SER A 141 -7.79 -20.97 2.37
C SER A 141 -6.56 -20.21 2.87
N ASP A 142 -5.41 -20.44 2.23
CA ASP A 142 -4.16 -19.67 2.43
C ASP A 142 -4.27 -18.17 2.06
N LYS A 143 -5.48 -17.71 1.70
CA LYS A 143 -5.75 -16.32 1.32
C LYS A 143 -6.00 -15.47 2.55
N LEU A 144 -5.40 -14.29 2.60
CA LEU A 144 -5.74 -13.29 3.61
C LEU A 144 -6.85 -12.37 3.12
N ARG A 145 -7.73 -11.94 4.02
CA ARG A 145 -8.83 -11.02 3.71
C ARG A 145 -8.54 -9.63 4.27
N PRO A 146 -9.03 -8.56 3.62
CA PRO A 146 -8.93 -7.23 4.21
C PRO A 146 -9.81 -7.17 5.47
N ALA A 147 -9.27 -6.58 6.52
CA ALA A 147 -10.02 -6.28 7.73
C ALA A 147 -10.78 -4.95 7.60
N MET A 148 -11.78 -4.81 8.46
CA MET A 148 -12.60 -3.61 8.62
C MET A 148 -12.61 -3.22 10.09
N PHE A 149 -12.53 -1.92 10.36
CA PHE A 149 -12.56 -1.36 11.70
C PHE A 149 -13.50 -0.17 11.75
N PRO A 150 -14.09 0.17 12.92
CA PRO A 150 -14.77 1.46 13.10
C PRO A 150 -13.83 2.61 12.76
N HIS A 151 -14.34 3.62 12.03
CA HIS A 151 -13.53 4.74 11.56
C HIS A 151 -12.80 5.43 12.72
N SER A 152 -11.54 5.82 12.48
CA SER A 152 -10.74 6.61 13.40
C SER A 152 -9.88 7.61 12.64
N GLU A 153 -9.81 8.84 13.15
CA GLU A 153 -8.85 9.83 12.65
C GLU A 153 -7.45 9.51 13.16
N TYR A 154 -6.54 9.22 12.24
CA TYR A 154 -5.16 8.88 12.58
C TYR A 154 -4.22 10.09 12.62
N GLY A 155 -4.70 11.30 12.33
CA GLY A 155 -3.81 12.45 12.09
C GLY A 155 -2.98 12.32 10.80
N LEU A 156 -3.29 11.32 9.99
CA LEU A 156 -2.85 11.16 8.61
C LEU A 156 -3.97 11.78 7.78
N GLY A 157 -3.85 13.05 7.41
CA GLY A 157 -4.91 13.70 6.63
C GLY A 157 -5.29 12.86 5.41
N THR A 158 -6.57 12.81 5.10
CA THR A 158 -7.12 12.06 3.96
C THR A 158 -6.72 12.66 2.61
N SER A 159 -6.04 13.83 2.64
CA SER A 159 -5.57 14.59 1.50
C SER A 159 -4.04 14.45 1.32
N ASN A 160 -3.57 14.50 0.07
CA ASN A 160 -2.14 14.49 -0.27
C ASN A 160 -1.31 15.57 0.42
N GLN A 161 -1.95 16.66 0.85
CA GLN A 161 -1.26 17.81 1.42
C GLN A 161 -0.67 17.46 2.80
N ASP A 162 -1.26 16.49 3.51
CA ASP A 162 -0.88 16.17 4.89
C ASP A 162 0.24 15.13 4.98
N TYR A 163 0.37 14.25 3.97
CA TYR A 163 1.59 13.42 3.83
C TYR A 163 2.81 14.27 3.44
N GLY A 164 2.60 15.40 2.73
CA GLY A 164 3.66 16.38 2.48
C GLY A 164 4.22 16.96 3.79
N SER A 165 3.33 17.28 4.74
CA SER A 165 3.67 17.73 6.10
C SER A 165 4.44 16.66 6.91
N LEU A 166 4.08 15.37 6.79
CA LEU A 166 4.82 14.27 7.42
C LEU A 166 6.24 14.08 6.88
N LEU A 167 6.58 14.78 5.79
CA LEU A 167 7.78 14.57 4.98
C LEU A 167 8.59 15.87 4.79
N ASN A 168 8.45 16.85 5.68
CA ASN A 168 9.10 18.16 5.60
C ASN A 168 10.65 18.14 5.52
N ASP A 169 11.31 17.04 5.93
CA ASP A 169 12.78 16.86 5.81
C ASP A 169 13.15 15.84 4.71
N LEU A 170 12.47 15.89 3.57
CA LEU A 170 12.88 15.10 2.39
C LEU A 170 13.82 15.91 1.51
N THR A 171 14.81 15.24 0.90
CA THR A 171 15.59 15.85 -0.17
C THR A 171 14.67 16.18 -1.35
N PRO A 172 15.07 17.06 -2.29
CA PRO A 172 14.30 17.31 -3.50
C PRO A 172 13.98 16.03 -4.28
N GLU A 173 14.92 15.09 -4.36
CA GLU A 173 14.75 13.79 -5.01
C GLU A 173 13.74 12.91 -4.27
N GLU A 174 13.76 12.92 -2.94
CA GLU A 174 12.81 12.18 -2.10
C GLU A 174 11.40 12.79 -2.17
N ASN A 175 11.27 14.11 -2.33
CA ASN A 175 10.00 14.78 -2.54
C ASN A 175 9.31 14.32 -3.83
N ASP A 176 10.07 14.11 -4.91
CA ASP A 176 9.54 13.53 -6.14
C ASP A 176 9.07 12.07 -5.96
N GLU A 177 9.58 11.36 -4.95
CA GLU A 177 9.18 10.00 -4.60
C GLU A 177 7.86 9.93 -3.82
N VAL A 178 7.40 11.05 -3.26
CA VAL A 178 6.15 11.11 -2.49
C VAL A 178 4.96 10.87 -3.42
N PRO A 179 4.13 9.85 -3.13
CA PRO A 179 2.98 9.55 -3.95
C PRO A 179 1.87 10.58 -3.71
N TYR A 180 1.57 11.37 -4.74
CA TYR A 180 0.33 12.16 -4.82
C TYR A 180 -0.83 11.25 -5.26
N TRP A 181 -1.98 11.32 -4.59
CA TRP A 181 -3.23 10.60 -4.86
C TRP A 181 -4.31 11.58 -5.34
N THR A 182 -4.59 11.71 -6.64
CA THR A 182 -5.77 12.48 -7.04
C THR A 182 -7.02 11.73 -6.60
N THR A 183 -7.81 12.31 -5.68
CA THR A 183 -9.24 12.01 -5.59
C THR A 183 -9.81 12.31 -6.97
N GLN A 184 -10.24 11.29 -7.71
CA GLN A 184 -11.04 11.57 -8.89
C GLN A 184 -12.32 12.27 -8.40
N PRO A 185 -12.76 13.35 -9.08
CA PRO A 185 -13.98 14.05 -8.73
C PRO A 185 -15.21 13.14 -8.83
#